data_AF-A0A2R6E065-F1
#
_entry.id   AF-A0A2R6E065-F1
#
_cell.length_a   1.000
_cell.length_b   1.000
_cell.length_c   1.000
_cell.angle_alpha   90.00
_cell.angle_beta   90.00
_cell.angle_gamma   90.00
#
_symmetry.space_group_name_H-M   'P 1'
#
loop_
_entity.id
_entity.type
_entity.pdbx_description
1 polymer ?
#
loop_
_entity_poly.entity_id
_entity_poly.type
_entity_poly.pdbx_seq_one_letter_code
_entity_poly.pdbx_strand_id
1 'polypeptide(L)'
;MFALRHLLLAVASVALLIGGGYGAVTGAQSMDTCGGSVLVAESVDEADANEAENRVAFSDLTATRQDLAERAIDGERPAVDAETWPWFESTVVVEHRGEYYQFYTVTTECPVPPSLTMGVGALGILAGVAGFALTGRGFVRERRGGSA
;
A
#
# COMPACT_ATOMS: atom_id res chain seq x y z
N MET A 1 -23.21 -1.90 39.30
CA MET A 1 -23.14 -1.09 38.06
C MET A 1 -21.76 -0.50 37.78
N PHE A 2 -21.00 -0.07 38.80
CA PHE A 2 -19.70 0.60 38.63
C PHE A 2 -18.57 -0.31 38.10
N ALA A 3 -18.46 -1.54 38.62
CA ALA A 3 -17.48 -2.54 38.15
C ALA A 3 -17.70 -2.96 36.69
N LEU A 4 -18.96 -3.09 36.26
CA LEU A 4 -19.30 -3.41 34.87
C LEU A 4 -18.87 -2.28 33.91
N ARG A 5 -19.01 -1.01 34.32
CA ARG A 5 -18.58 0.14 33.52
C ARG A 5 -17.06 0.19 33.32
N HIS A 6 -16.29 -0.18 34.35
CA HIS A 6 -14.83 -0.24 34.26
C HIS A 6 -14.36 -1.42 33.41
N LEU A 7 -15.03 -2.57 33.50
CA LEU A 7 -14.79 -3.72 32.64
C LEU A 7 -15.05 -3.37 31.16
N LEU A 8 -16.19 -2.73 30.85
CA LEU A 8 -16.53 -2.30 29.49
C LEU A 8 -15.55 -1.26 28.95
N LEU A 9 -15.10 -0.31 29.77
CA LEU A 9 -14.07 0.66 29.41
C LEU A 9 -12.71 0.00 29.12
N ALA A 10 -12.34 -1.02 29.90
CA ALA A 10 -11.11 -1.76 29.67
C ALA A 10 -11.18 -2.55 28.35
N VAL A 11 -12.30 -3.25 28.09
CA VAL A 11 -12.53 -3.97 26.83
C VAL A 11 -12.52 -3.01 25.63
N ALA A 12 -13.19 -1.87 25.73
CA ALA A 12 -13.17 -0.84 24.68
C ALA A 12 -11.75 -0.29 24.44
N SER A 13 -10.97 -0.09 25.51
CA SER A 13 -9.58 0.38 25.41
C SER A 13 -8.70 -0.64 24.70
N VAL A 14 -8.84 -1.93 25.02
CA VAL A 14 -8.11 -3.02 24.35
C VAL A 14 -8.52 -3.13 22.89
N ALA A 15 -9.82 -3.04 22.58
CA ALA A 15 -10.31 -3.05 21.19
C ALA A 15 -9.74 -1.88 20.38
N LEU A 16 -9.66 -0.68 20.97
CA LEU A 16 -9.05 0.50 20.33
C LEU A 16 -7.54 0.35 20.11
N LEU A 17 -6.82 -0.27 21.03
CA LEU A 17 -5.38 -0.55 20.86
C LEU A 17 -5.13 -1.55 19.73
N ILE A 18 -5.90 -2.65 19.69
CA ILE A 18 -5.75 -3.68 18.66
C ILE A 18 -6.18 -3.13 17.29
N GLY A 19 -7.36 -2.49 17.21
CA GLY A 19 -7.87 -1.91 15.97
C GLY A 19 -7.00 -0.75 15.47
N GLY A 20 -6.52 0.10 16.38
CA GLY A 20 -5.62 1.21 16.06
C GLY A 20 -4.25 0.72 15.59
N GLY A 21 -3.69 -0.29 16.26
CA GLY A 21 -2.44 -0.94 15.85
C GLY A 21 -2.56 -1.58 14.47
N TYR A 22 -3.65 -2.30 14.21
CA TYR A 22 -3.91 -2.88 12.90
C TYR A 22 -3.98 -1.80 11.81
N GLY A 23 -4.76 -0.73 12.02
CA GLY A 23 -4.88 0.37 11.05
C GLY A 23 -3.57 1.14 10.79
N ALA A 24 -2.72 1.29 11.81
CA ALA A 24 -1.41 1.91 11.67
C ALA A 24 -0.44 1.05 10.85
N VAL A 25 -0.42 -0.26 11.11
CA VAL A 25 0.46 -1.21 10.41
C VAL A 25 0.00 -1.42 8.96
N THR A 26 -1.30 -1.58 8.72
CA THR A 26 -1.83 -1.68 7.36
C THR A 26 -1.61 -0.38 6.59
N GLY A 27 -1.86 0.78 7.20
CA GLY A 27 -1.55 2.07 6.60
C GLY A 27 -0.07 2.21 6.20
N ALA A 28 0.87 1.75 7.04
CA ALA A 28 2.29 1.77 6.71
C ALA A 28 2.65 0.83 5.55
N GLN A 29 2.17 -0.42 5.55
CA GLN A 29 2.42 -1.37 4.45
C GLN A 29 1.75 -0.93 3.14
N SER A 30 0.61 -0.26 3.25
CA SER A 30 -0.06 0.36 2.12
C SER A 30 0.73 1.53 1.55
N MET A 31 1.55 2.26 2.32
CA MET A 31 2.37 3.33 1.75
C MET A 31 3.40 2.82 0.74
N ASP A 32 3.93 1.62 0.93
CA ASP A 32 4.93 1.02 0.03
C ASP A 32 4.30 0.35 -1.21
N THR A 33 2.98 0.16 -1.22
CA THR A 33 2.26 -0.56 -2.30
C THR A 33 1.20 0.28 -3.00
N CYS A 34 0.70 1.34 -2.36
CA CYS A 34 -0.28 2.28 -2.90
C CYS A 34 0.39 3.43 -3.65
N GLY A 35 -0.12 3.76 -4.83
CA GLY A 35 0.41 4.86 -5.65
C GLY A 35 1.73 4.55 -6.35
N GLY A 36 2.28 3.34 -6.13
CA GLY A 36 3.32 2.78 -6.99
C GLY A 36 2.71 2.29 -8.30
N SER A 37 3.45 2.51 -9.37
CA SER A 37 3.08 2.00 -10.69
C SER A 37 3.98 0.83 -11.03
N VAL A 38 3.40 -0.18 -11.65
CA VAL A 38 4.12 -1.37 -12.10
C VAL A 38 4.12 -1.43 -13.62
N LEU A 39 5.20 -1.93 -14.19
CA LEU A 39 5.28 -2.22 -15.61
C LEU A 39 4.63 -3.57 -15.90
N VAL A 40 3.80 -3.62 -16.93
CA VAL A 40 3.19 -4.85 -17.43
C VAL A 40 3.57 -5.00 -18.91
N ALA A 41 3.84 -6.23 -19.32
CA ALA A 41 4.07 -6.60 -20.71
C ALA A 41 3.00 -7.60 -21.17
N GLU A 42 2.40 -7.36 -22.32
CA GLU A 42 1.47 -8.28 -22.97
C GLU A 42 1.94 -8.59 -24.39
N SER A 43 1.95 -9.87 -24.76
CA SER A 43 2.26 -10.27 -26.14
C SER A 43 1.19 -9.76 -27.09
N VAL A 44 1.59 -9.18 -28.20
CA VAL A 44 0.69 -8.68 -29.25
C VAL A 44 1.06 -9.26 -30.60
N ASP A 45 0.07 -9.40 -31.48
CA ASP A 45 0.29 -9.89 -32.83
C ASP A 45 1.05 -8.86 -33.68
N GLU A 46 1.81 -9.35 -34.67
CA GLU A 46 2.63 -8.50 -35.55
C GLU A 46 1.79 -7.44 -36.30
N ALA A 47 0.55 -7.75 -36.66
CA ALA A 47 -0.35 -6.80 -37.30
C ALA A 47 -0.64 -5.59 -36.40
N ASP A 48 -1.01 -5.84 -35.13
CA ASP A 48 -1.29 -4.79 -34.15
C ASP A 48 -0.02 -4.02 -33.77
N ALA A 49 1.11 -4.73 -33.66
CA ALA A 49 2.41 -4.12 -33.41
C ALA A 49 2.86 -3.17 -34.52
N ASN A 50 2.51 -3.46 -35.77
CA ASN A 50 2.84 -2.63 -36.93
C ASN A 50 1.97 -1.37 -37.03
N GLU A 51 0.79 -1.35 -36.41
CA GLU A 51 -0.09 -0.17 -36.34
C GLU A 51 0.21 0.72 -35.12
N ALA A 52 1.05 0.26 -34.19
CA ALA A 52 1.37 1.00 -32.98
C ALA A 52 2.13 2.31 -33.27
N GLU A 53 1.63 3.44 -32.75
CA GLU A 53 2.27 4.76 -32.90
C GLU A 53 3.66 4.81 -32.25
N ASN A 54 3.87 4.06 -31.16
CA ASN A 54 5.12 4.01 -30.42
C ASN A 54 5.71 2.61 -30.47
N ARG A 55 6.39 2.30 -31.58
CA ARG A 55 7.18 1.07 -31.71
C ARG A 55 8.66 1.38 -31.47
N VAL A 56 9.29 0.61 -30.59
CA VAL A 56 10.69 0.79 -30.19
C VAL A 56 11.39 -0.56 -30.26
N ALA A 57 12.62 -0.61 -30.76
CA ALA A 57 13.38 -1.85 -30.73
C ALA A 57 13.92 -2.09 -29.31
N PHE A 58 13.93 -3.34 -28.85
CA PHE A 58 14.49 -3.67 -27.52
C PHE A 58 15.96 -3.23 -27.39
N SER A 59 16.71 -3.25 -28.48
CA SER A 59 18.11 -2.78 -28.54
C SER A 59 18.28 -1.29 -28.25
N ASP A 60 17.24 -0.48 -28.44
CA ASP A 60 17.29 0.97 -28.25
C ASP A 60 17.01 1.38 -26.80
N LEU A 61 16.59 0.42 -25.97
CA LEU A 61 16.44 0.60 -24.53
C LEU A 61 17.81 0.63 -23.85
N THR A 62 17.92 1.41 -22.77
CA THR A 62 19.10 1.36 -21.90
C THR A 62 19.15 0.01 -21.17
N ALA A 63 20.34 -0.40 -20.71
CA ALA A 63 20.49 -1.68 -20.00
C ALA A 63 19.51 -1.85 -18.81
N THR A 64 19.27 -0.78 -18.05
CA THR A 64 18.28 -0.79 -16.95
C THR A 64 16.85 -1.02 -17.45
N ARG A 65 16.48 -0.44 -18.60
CA ARG A 65 15.15 -0.60 -19.18
C ARG A 65 14.97 -1.95 -19.84
N GLN A 66 16.04 -2.52 -20.39
CA GLN A 66 16.07 -3.89 -20.90
C GLN A 66 15.80 -4.88 -19.78
N ASP A 67 16.47 -4.74 -18.64
CA ASP A 67 16.23 -5.59 -17.45
C ASP A 67 14.77 -5.49 -16.96
N LEU A 68 14.23 -4.27 -16.84
CA LEU A 68 12.82 -4.06 -16.48
C LEU A 68 11.86 -4.71 -17.49
N ALA A 69 12.15 -4.56 -18.78
CA ALA A 69 11.32 -5.10 -19.85
C ALA A 69 11.36 -6.63 -19.88
N GLU A 70 12.54 -7.25 -19.73
CA GLU A 70 12.70 -8.70 -19.62
C GLU A 70 11.93 -9.27 -18.43
N ARG A 71 12.06 -8.67 -17.25
CA ARG A 71 11.32 -9.09 -16.07
C ARG A 71 9.81 -8.98 -16.26
N ALA A 72 9.34 -7.91 -16.90
CA ALA A 72 7.93 -7.75 -17.20
C ALA A 72 7.43 -8.78 -18.25
N ILE A 73 8.24 -9.11 -19.27
CA ILE A 73 7.96 -10.19 -20.23
C ILE A 73 7.87 -11.55 -19.52
N ASP A 74 8.73 -11.81 -18.52
CA ASP A 74 8.69 -13.01 -17.69
C ASP A 74 7.50 -13.04 -16.71
N GLY A 75 6.63 -12.03 -16.74
CA GLY A 75 5.42 -11.94 -15.93
C GLY A 75 5.64 -11.33 -14.54
N GLU A 76 6.84 -10.84 -14.24
CA GLU A 76 7.04 -10.00 -13.06
C GLU A 76 6.35 -8.64 -13.23
N ARG A 77 6.13 -7.96 -12.11
CA ARG A 77 5.52 -6.63 -12.09
C ARG A 77 6.48 -5.64 -11.43
N PRO A 78 7.57 -5.26 -12.11
CA PRO A 78 8.57 -4.38 -11.53
C PRO A 78 7.97 -2.98 -11.31
N ALA A 79 8.29 -2.38 -10.16
CA ALA A 79 7.91 -1.01 -9.87
C ALA A 79 8.68 -0.04 -10.78
N VAL A 80 7.97 0.91 -11.37
CA VAL A 80 8.51 1.92 -12.28
C VAL A 80 7.90 3.29 -12.02
N ASP A 81 8.59 4.32 -12.48
CA ASP A 81 8.19 5.72 -12.49
C ASP A 81 8.55 6.35 -13.86
N ALA A 82 8.27 7.65 -14.02
CA ALA A 82 8.55 8.36 -15.27
C ALA A 82 10.06 8.51 -15.59
N GLU A 83 10.95 8.35 -14.61
CA GLU A 83 12.40 8.43 -14.82
C GLU A 83 12.95 7.11 -15.35
N THR A 84 12.51 6.01 -14.72
CA THR A 84 12.90 4.63 -15.04
C THR A 84 12.25 4.16 -16.34
N TRP A 85 10.96 4.44 -16.54
CA TRP A 85 10.19 4.09 -17.74
C TRP A 85 9.62 5.35 -18.43
N PRO A 86 10.21 5.84 -19.53
CA PRO A 86 9.85 7.13 -20.11
C PRO A 86 8.47 7.14 -20.80
N TRP A 87 7.92 5.97 -21.11
CA TRP A 87 6.54 5.79 -21.59
C TRP A 87 5.59 5.55 -20.42
N PHE A 88 5.81 6.19 -19.27
CA PHE A 88 5.01 5.94 -18.07
C PHE A 88 3.52 6.25 -18.28
N GLU A 89 3.21 7.32 -19.02
CA GLU A 89 1.83 7.75 -19.29
C GLU A 89 1.30 7.26 -20.65
N SER A 90 2.05 6.41 -21.35
CA SER A 90 1.69 5.93 -22.68
C SER A 90 1.98 4.44 -22.84
N THR A 91 1.50 3.88 -23.93
CA THR A 91 1.75 2.49 -24.27
C THR A 91 2.83 2.42 -25.35
N VAL A 92 3.77 1.49 -25.20
CA VAL A 92 4.86 1.29 -26.16
C VAL A 92 4.94 -0.17 -26.56
N VAL A 93 5.14 -0.45 -27.85
CA VAL A 93 5.36 -1.81 -28.34
C VAL A 93 6.86 -2.01 -28.55
N VAL A 94 7.39 -3.09 -27.99
CA VAL A 94 8.80 -3.45 -28.08
C VAL A 94 8.95 -4.83 -28.72
N GLU A 95 9.81 -4.89 -29.73
CA GLU A 95 10.18 -6.16 -30.36
C GLU A 95 11.34 -6.82 -29.60
N HIS A 96 11.11 -8.01 -29.06
CA HIS A 96 12.09 -8.81 -28.35
C HIS A 96 12.15 -10.23 -28.94
N ARG A 97 13.32 -10.62 -29.45
CA ARG A 97 13.58 -11.97 -30.03
C ARG A 97 12.59 -12.40 -31.12
N GLY A 98 12.06 -11.45 -31.90
CA GLY A 98 11.12 -11.71 -32.99
C GLY A 98 9.65 -11.77 -32.56
N GLU A 99 9.35 -11.50 -31.29
CA GLU A 99 8.00 -11.33 -30.77
C GLU A 99 7.76 -9.87 -30.36
N TYR A 100 6.49 -9.45 -30.38
CA TYR A 100 6.10 -8.10 -30.01
C TYR A 100 5.39 -8.08 -28.67
N TYR A 101 5.80 -7.15 -27.82
CA TYR A 101 5.25 -6.97 -26.48
C TYR A 101 4.78 -5.54 -26.31
N GLN A 102 3.53 -5.36 -25.91
CA GLN A 102 2.97 -4.09 -25.54
C GLN A 102 3.21 -3.84 -24.04
N PHE A 103 3.89 -2.74 -23.74
CA PHE A 103 4.21 -2.30 -22.39
C PHE A 103 3.32 -1.14 -21.98
N TYR A 104 2.73 -1.25 -20.80
CA TYR A 104 1.95 -0.19 -20.16
C TYR A 104 2.18 -0.20 -18.65
N THR A 105 1.91 0.93 -18.01
CA THR A 105 2.01 1.04 -16.55
C THR A 105 0.63 0.91 -15.92
N VAL A 106 0.58 0.24 -14.76
CA VAL A 106 -0.62 0.15 -13.93
C VAL A 106 -0.33 0.80 -12.60
N THR A 107 -1.01 1.90 -12.33
CA THR A 107 -0.95 2.58 -11.02
C THR A 107 -1.95 1.95 -10.09
N THR A 108 -1.48 1.47 -8.94
CA THR A 108 -2.39 0.91 -7.93
C THR A 108 -3.12 2.04 -7.22
N GLU A 109 -4.38 2.28 -7.60
CA GLU A 109 -5.26 3.21 -6.90
C GLU A 109 -5.63 2.67 -5.52
N CYS A 110 -5.55 3.53 -4.50
CA CYS A 110 -5.94 3.14 -3.15
C CYS A 110 -7.29 3.72 -2.77
N PRO A 111 -8.29 2.88 -2.40
CA PRO A 111 -9.63 3.34 -2.06
C PRO A 111 -9.64 4.19 -0.79
N VAL A 112 -8.62 4.04 0.07
CA VAL A 112 -8.38 4.90 1.23
C VAL A 112 -6.92 5.31 1.25
N PRO A 113 -6.58 6.61 1.42
CA PRO A 113 -5.20 7.06 1.48
C PRO A 113 -4.47 6.40 2.66
N PRO A 114 -3.27 5.85 2.46
CA PRO A 114 -2.49 5.19 3.51
C PRO A 114 -2.28 6.07 4.75
N SER A 115 -2.08 7.37 4.53
CA SER A 115 -1.93 8.39 5.57
C SER A 115 -3.18 8.55 6.46
N LEU A 116 -4.37 8.35 5.88
CA LEU A 116 -5.64 8.40 6.60
C LEU A 116 -5.84 7.16 7.47
N THR A 117 -5.56 5.96 6.93
CA THR A 117 -5.57 4.71 7.70
C THR A 117 -4.58 4.75 8.85
N MET A 118 -3.37 5.27 8.60
CA MET A 118 -2.34 5.41 9.63
C MET A 118 -2.73 6.44 10.69
N GLY A 119 -3.28 7.58 10.29
CA GLY A 119 -3.75 8.63 11.19
C GLY A 119 -4.89 8.17 12.10
N VAL A 120 -5.89 7.48 11.55
CA VAL A 120 -6.99 6.89 12.34
C VAL A 120 -6.47 5.80 13.26
N GLY A 121 -5.52 4.98 12.80
CA GLY A 121 -4.85 3.97 13.59
C GLY A 121 -4.13 4.57 14.82
N ALA A 122 -3.33 5.61 14.60
CA ALA A 122 -2.62 6.33 15.65
C ALA A 122 -3.59 6.98 16.67
N LEU A 123 -4.68 7.58 16.20
CA LEU A 123 -5.72 8.13 17.07
C LEU A 123 -6.41 7.04 17.91
N GLY A 124 -6.67 5.87 17.31
CA GLY A 124 -7.21 4.70 18.02
C GLY A 124 -6.29 4.22 19.15
N ILE A 125 -4.97 4.16 18.89
CA ILE A 125 -3.99 3.81 19.91
C ILE A 125 -3.98 4.84 21.04
N LEU A 126 -3.92 6.14 20.72
CA LEU A 126 -3.93 7.22 21.72
C LEU A 126 -5.19 7.20 22.59
N ALA A 127 -6.36 6.98 21.97
CA ALA A 127 -7.62 6.84 22.68
C ALA A 127 -7.65 5.60 23.59
N GLY A 128 -7.11 4.48 23.11
CA GLY A 128 -6.95 3.25 23.90
C GLY A 128 -6.05 3.43 25.12
N VAL A 129 -4.90 4.09 24.96
CA VAL A 129 -3.97 4.39 26.07
C VAL A 129 -4.62 5.33 27.09
N ALA A 130 -5.29 6.39 26.63
CA ALA A 130 -6.00 7.31 27.52
C ALA A 130 -7.13 6.62 28.30
N GLY A 131 -7.91 5.76 27.63
CA GLY A 131 -8.97 4.97 28.25
C GLY A 131 -8.44 3.99 29.30
N PHE A 132 -7.31 3.33 29.01
CA PHE A 132 -6.64 2.42 29.94
C PHE A 132 -6.09 3.16 31.18
N ALA A 133 -5.49 4.34 30.98
CA ALA A 133 -4.98 5.16 32.08
C ALA A 133 -6.11 5.68 33.00
N LEU A 134 -7.26 6.04 32.43
CA LEU A 134 -8.43 6.48 33.20
C LEU A 134 -9.07 5.33 34.00
N THR A 135 -9.14 4.12 33.42
CA THR A 135 -9.61 2.94 34.16
C THR A 135 -8.64 2.56 35.29
N GLY A 136 -7.33 2.57 35.04
CA GLY A 136 -6.31 2.33 36.07
C GLY A 136 -6.35 3.34 37.22
N ARG A 137 -6.52 4.65 36.91
CA ARG A 137 -6.68 5.69 37.93
C ARG A 137 -7.96 5.52 38.76
N GLY A 138 -9.05 5.07 38.16
CA GLY A 138 -10.30 4.75 38.87
C GLY A 138 -10.08 3.68 39.95
N PHE A 139 -9.46 2.56 39.57
CA PHE A 139 -9.15 1.46 40.49
C PHE A 139 -8.21 1.86 41.65
N VAL A 140 -7.20 2.70 41.40
CA VAL A 140 -6.26 3.17 42.44
C VAL A 140 -6.93 4.12 43.43
N ARG A 141 -7.84 4.98 42.96
CA ARG A 141 -8.55 5.94 43.81
C ARG A 141 -9.55 5.23 44.73
N GLU A 142 -10.17 4.16 44.24
CA GLU A 142 -11.14 3.36 45.00
C GLU A 142 -10.47 2.50 46.09
N ARG A 143 -9.28 1.93 45.81
CA ARG A 143 -8.47 1.26 46.85
C ARG A 143 -8.01 2.18 47.99
N ARG A 144 -7.94 3.50 47.76
CA ARG A 144 -7.62 4.48 48.81
C ARG A 144 -8.85 5.06 49.52
N GLY A 145 -10.03 4.99 48.92
CA GLY A 145 -11.29 5.47 49.51
C GLY A 145 -12.04 4.44 50.36
N GLY A 146 -11.73 3.14 50.22
CA GLY A 146 -12.31 2.05 51.00
C GLY A 146 -11.60 1.74 52.33
N SER A 147 -10.66 2.59 52.75
CA SER A 147 -9.90 2.46 54.01
C SER A 147 -10.21 3.62 54.95
N ALA A 148 -11.49 3.93 55.14
CA ALA A 148 -11.98 4.86 56.16
C ALA A 148 -13.06 4.15 56.99
#